data_AF-A0A9D8B7E6-F1
#
_entry.id   AF-A0A9D8B7E6-F1
#
_cell.length_a   1.000
_cell.length_b   1.000
_cell.length_c   1.000
_cell.angle_alpha   90.00
_cell.angle_beta   90.00
_cell.angle_gamma   90.00
#
_symmetry.space_group_name_H-M   'P 1'
#
loop_
_entity.id
_entity.type
_entity.pdbx_description
1 polymer ?
#
loop_
_entity_poly.entity_id
_entity_poly.type
_entity_poly.pdbx_seq_one_letter_code
_entity_poly.pdbx_strand_id
1 'polypeptide(L)'
;KEPLPLVVAAFLWGAIPAVVLSIIGELIADVPLAFFGAGAAKLIGSSGVAPFVEELAKGAFVLLIYLAFHREFDDPIDGIVYGALVGYGFAMTENWFYFMGAWFSGGWAQWSVIVALRQFLFGMNHAFFTSLTGLGFGLARVAAPMWVRVVFALAGLGAAMLFHSIHNLGVALAQVNALTFLIGTLSDLGGVLFIFVIVLIGLAFEKKWVQGELQEEVSAGLIDARDYVLACSYRKRMSAQWRAWSRGEWGRARRDSRLTQTLTELAFKKYQTRVRGQNFAREIAQLRQEVAALRAG
;
A
#
# COMPACT_ATOMS: atom_id res chain seq x y z
N LYS A 1 -6.63 7.59 -9.09
CA LYS A 1 -5.45 8.15 -8.37
C LYS A 1 -5.96 8.64 -7.03
N GLU A 2 -5.43 8.08 -5.96
CA GLU A 2 -5.76 8.51 -4.60
C GLU A 2 -5.27 9.96 -4.37
N PRO A 3 -6.02 10.79 -3.63
CA PRO A 3 -5.64 12.16 -3.37
C PRO A 3 -4.45 12.17 -2.40
N LEU A 4 -3.40 12.91 -2.75
CA LEU A 4 -2.16 13.00 -1.97
C LEU A 4 -2.40 13.26 -0.47
N PRO A 5 -3.36 14.12 -0.04
CA PRO A 5 -3.66 14.30 1.37
C PRO A 5 -4.09 13.01 2.10
N LEU A 6 -4.88 12.14 1.48
CA LEU A 6 -5.28 10.87 2.08
C LEU A 6 -4.14 9.87 2.12
N VAL A 7 -3.31 9.83 1.07
CA VAL A 7 -2.09 9.00 1.04
C VAL A 7 -1.15 9.37 2.20
N VAL A 8 -0.91 10.67 2.38
CA VAL A 8 -0.07 11.19 3.47
C VAL A 8 -0.73 10.92 4.82
N ALA A 9 -2.04 11.14 4.96
CA ALA A 9 -2.75 10.88 6.20
C ALA A 9 -2.72 9.39 6.59
N ALA A 10 -2.87 8.47 5.63
CA ALA A 10 -2.76 7.02 5.85
C ALA A 10 -1.39 6.63 6.38
N PHE A 11 -0.33 7.11 5.72
CA PHE A 11 1.03 6.88 6.17
C PHE A 11 1.28 7.46 7.57
N LEU A 12 0.89 8.72 7.81
CA LEU A 12 1.10 9.39 9.10
C LEU A 12 0.28 8.76 10.23
N TRP A 13 -0.94 8.28 9.96
CA TRP A 13 -1.71 7.51 10.94
C TRP A 13 -0.95 6.28 11.41
N GLY A 14 -0.43 5.50 10.45
CA GLY A 14 0.40 4.33 10.74
C GLY A 14 1.63 4.69 11.57
N ALA A 15 2.35 5.72 11.17
CA ALA A 15 3.63 6.09 11.78
C ALA A 15 3.50 6.65 13.20
N ILE A 16 2.38 7.31 13.53
CA ILE A 16 2.26 8.05 14.80
C ILE A 16 1.05 7.57 15.63
N PRO A 17 -0.23 7.91 15.31
CA PRO A 17 -1.38 7.45 16.08
C PRO A 17 -1.43 5.96 16.33
N ALA A 18 -1.23 5.13 15.29
CA ALA A 18 -1.34 3.70 15.43
C ALA A 18 -0.29 3.15 16.41
N VAL A 19 0.96 3.61 16.32
CA VAL A 19 2.03 3.22 17.26
C VAL A 19 1.69 3.63 18.70
N VAL A 20 1.22 4.87 18.91
CA VAL A 20 0.86 5.35 20.25
C VAL A 20 -0.30 4.52 20.83
N LEU A 21 -1.33 4.26 20.02
CA LEU A 21 -2.47 3.43 20.43
C LEU A 21 -2.04 1.99 20.73
N SER A 22 -1.11 1.42 19.95
CA SER A 22 -0.54 0.11 20.19
C SER A 22 0.18 0.04 21.53
N ILE A 23 1.09 0.98 21.80
CA ILE A 23 1.83 1.04 23.07
C ILE A 23 0.87 1.11 24.27
N ILE A 24 -0.17 1.95 24.18
CA ILE A 24 -1.17 2.07 25.25
C ILE A 24 -1.98 0.77 25.40
N GLY A 25 -2.42 0.19 24.28
CA GLY A 25 -3.22 -1.03 24.30
C GLY A 25 -2.45 -2.25 24.81
N GLU A 26 -1.19 -2.38 24.42
CA GLU A 26 -0.27 -3.42 24.91
C GLU A 26 -0.01 -3.25 26.42
N LEU A 27 0.25 -2.04 26.90
CA LEU A 27 0.44 -1.77 28.32
C LEU A 27 -0.77 -2.19 29.17
N ILE A 28 -1.99 -1.96 28.68
CA ILE A 28 -3.22 -2.38 29.34
C ILE A 28 -3.36 -3.92 29.29
N ALA A 29 -3.06 -4.52 28.13
CA ALA A 29 -3.21 -5.94 27.88
C ALA A 29 -2.10 -6.82 28.53
N ASP A 30 -1.00 -6.22 28.97
CA ASP A 30 0.06 -6.90 29.73
C ASP A 30 -0.31 -7.14 31.20
N VAL A 31 -1.24 -6.35 31.77
CA VAL A 31 -1.65 -6.47 33.19
C VAL A 31 -2.18 -7.87 33.53
N PRO A 32 -3.07 -8.50 32.73
CA PRO A 32 -3.51 -9.88 32.96
C PRO A 32 -2.44 -10.93 32.61
N LEU A 33 -1.44 -10.60 31.77
CA LEU A 33 -0.39 -11.54 31.40
C LEU A 33 0.63 -11.77 32.52
N ALA A 34 0.72 -10.83 33.47
CA ALA A 34 1.56 -10.95 34.66
C ALA A 34 1.24 -12.18 35.54
N PHE A 35 0.06 -12.80 35.36
CA PHE A 35 -0.33 -14.03 36.06
C PHE A 35 0.22 -15.31 35.40
N PHE A 36 0.85 -15.23 34.23
CA PHE A 36 1.50 -16.35 33.56
C PHE A 36 3.01 -16.39 33.85
N GLY A 37 3.66 -17.54 33.66
CA GLY A 37 5.12 -17.65 33.76
C GLY A 37 5.82 -16.75 32.72
N ALA A 38 6.96 -16.16 33.09
CA ALA A 38 7.64 -15.11 32.30
C ALA A 38 7.87 -15.46 30.82
N GLY A 39 8.21 -16.71 30.51
CA GLY A 39 8.37 -17.17 29.12
C GLY A 39 7.06 -17.22 28.33
N ALA A 40 5.97 -17.71 28.95
CA ALA A 40 4.66 -17.78 28.33
C ALA A 40 4.04 -16.37 28.16
N ALA A 41 4.17 -15.52 29.17
CA ALA A 41 3.72 -14.13 29.12
C ALA A 41 4.39 -13.38 27.96
N LYS A 42 5.71 -13.51 27.81
CA LYS A 42 6.45 -12.89 26.70
C LYS A 42 5.96 -13.37 25.33
N LEU A 43 5.77 -14.68 25.16
CA LEU A 43 5.35 -15.25 23.88
C LEU A 43 3.91 -14.87 23.51
N ILE A 44 2.98 -14.93 24.46
CA ILE A 44 1.58 -14.53 24.26
C ILE A 44 1.49 -13.04 23.99
N GLY A 45 2.26 -12.22 24.73
CA GLY A 45 2.36 -10.78 24.53
C GLY A 45 2.85 -10.44 23.12
N SER A 46 4.04 -10.90 22.75
CA SER A 46 4.67 -10.52 21.47
C SER A 46 4.00 -11.12 20.23
N SER A 47 3.45 -12.33 20.34
CA SER A 47 2.99 -13.09 19.17
C SER A 47 1.47 -13.21 19.07
N GLY A 48 0.72 -12.67 20.05
CA GLY A 48 -0.75 -12.67 20.03
C GLY A 48 -1.31 -11.29 20.35
N VAL A 49 -1.01 -10.78 21.55
CA VAL A 49 -1.57 -9.50 22.02
C VAL A 49 -1.10 -8.32 21.17
N ALA A 50 0.21 -8.18 20.94
CA ALA A 50 0.75 -7.10 20.12
C ALA A 50 0.16 -7.10 18.70
N PRO A 51 0.20 -8.21 17.92
CA PRO A 51 -0.46 -8.26 16.61
C PRO A 51 -1.94 -7.87 16.63
N PHE A 52 -2.69 -8.30 17.66
CA PHE A 52 -4.10 -7.98 17.80
C PHE A 52 -4.31 -6.48 18.02
N VAL A 53 -3.63 -5.89 19.00
CA VAL A 53 -3.77 -4.47 19.34
C VAL A 53 -3.30 -3.59 18.19
N GLU A 54 -2.16 -3.93 17.59
CA GLU A 54 -1.60 -3.16 16.50
C GLU A 54 -2.47 -3.14 15.25
N GLU A 55 -2.98 -4.30 14.81
CA GLU A 55 -3.82 -4.36 13.62
C GLU A 55 -5.20 -3.70 13.86
N LEU A 56 -5.69 -3.66 15.10
CA LEU A 56 -6.84 -2.81 15.46
C LEU A 56 -6.52 -1.33 15.32
N ALA A 57 -5.40 -0.87 15.88
CA ALA A 57 -4.99 0.54 15.82
C ALA A 57 -4.76 1.02 14.38
N LYS A 58 -4.12 0.18 13.54
CA LYS A 58 -3.95 0.42 12.10
C LYS A 58 -5.30 0.38 11.36
N GLY A 59 -6.09 -0.66 11.62
CA GLY A 59 -7.40 -0.89 11.00
C GLY A 59 -8.43 0.20 11.28
N ALA A 60 -8.31 0.91 12.41
CA ALA A 60 -9.18 2.03 12.76
C ALA A 60 -9.17 3.15 11.71
N PHE A 61 -8.01 3.43 11.10
CA PHE A 61 -7.94 4.43 10.03
C PHE A 61 -8.48 3.93 8.70
N VAL A 62 -8.26 2.65 8.39
CA VAL A 62 -8.86 2.03 7.20
C VAL A 62 -10.39 2.08 7.31
N LEU A 63 -10.93 1.78 8.50
CA LEU A 63 -12.35 1.94 8.81
C LEU A 63 -12.80 3.40 8.67
N LEU A 64 -12.02 4.37 9.18
CA LEU A 64 -12.33 5.79 9.02
C LEU A 64 -12.42 6.19 7.53
N ILE A 65 -11.46 5.76 6.70
CA ILE A 65 -11.51 6.03 5.25
C ILE A 65 -12.74 5.38 4.63
N TYR A 66 -13.01 4.12 4.99
CA TYR A 66 -14.18 3.39 4.51
C TYR A 66 -15.50 4.10 4.87
N LEU A 67 -15.61 4.70 6.05
CA LEU A 67 -16.81 5.38 6.52
C LEU A 67 -16.93 6.84 6.04
N ALA A 68 -15.83 7.57 5.86
CA ALA A 68 -15.88 9.01 5.58
C ALA A 68 -15.55 9.38 4.13
N PHE A 69 -14.84 8.54 3.39
CA PHE A 69 -14.30 8.86 2.06
C PHE A 69 -14.77 7.88 0.99
N HIS A 70 -16.09 7.72 0.86
CA HIS A 70 -16.71 6.72 -0.03
C HIS A 70 -16.32 6.83 -1.51
N ARG A 71 -15.95 8.02 -1.99
CA ARG A 71 -15.54 8.25 -3.39
C ARG A 71 -14.10 7.82 -3.67
N GLU A 72 -13.27 7.80 -2.62
CA GLU A 72 -11.83 7.48 -2.71
C GLU A 72 -11.55 6.04 -2.27
N PHE A 73 -12.51 5.40 -1.60
CA PHE A 73 -12.46 4.00 -1.19
C PHE A 73 -13.69 3.31 -1.77
N ASP A 74 -13.67 3.00 -3.07
CA ASP A 74 -14.82 2.42 -3.76
C ASP A 74 -14.57 1.02 -4.32
N ASP A 75 -13.33 0.52 -4.31
CA ASP A 75 -12.99 -0.84 -4.74
C ASP A 75 -11.96 -1.57 -3.84
N PRO A 76 -11.75 -2.89 -4.05
CA PRO A 76 -10.77 -3.67 -3.29
C PRO A 76 -9.31 -3.19 -3.42
N ILE A 77 -8.94 -2.59 -4.55
CA ILE A 77 -7.57 -2.13 -4.78
C ILE A 77 -7.30 -0.89 -3.93
N ASP A 78 -8.21 0.08 -3.91
CA ASP A 78 -8.11 1.27 -3.04
C ASP A 78 -7.93 0.83 -1.57
N GLY A 79 -8.72 -0.16 -1.14
CA GLY A 79 -8.62 -0.72 0.21
C GLY A 79 -7.23 -1.30 0.50
N ILE A 80 -6.71 -2.12 -0.40
CA ILE A 80 -5.36 -2.68 -0.28
C ILE A 80 -4.30 -1.58 -0.18
N VAL A 81 -4.39 -0.53 -1.01
CA VAL A 81 -3.39 0.54 -1.02
C VAL A 81 -3.42 1.35 0.27
N TYR A 82 -4.58 1.81 0.73
CA TYR A 82 -4.67 2.54 2.00
C TYR A 82 -4.24 1.67 3.19
N GLY A 83 -4.63 0.39 3.21
CA GLY A 83 -4.17 -0.55 4.22
C GLY A 83 -2.64 -0.70 4.21
N ALA A 84 -2.05 -0.87 3.02
CA ALA A 84 -0.60 -0.97 2.86
C ALA A 84 0.13 0.31 3.30
N LEU A 85 -0.40 1.50 3.01
CA LEU A 85 0.17 2.78 3.43
C LEU A 85 0.17 2.94 4.95
N VAL A 86 -0.93 2.59 5.62
CA VAL A 86 -1.01 2.58 7.09
C VAL A 86 0.01 1.60 7.67
N GLY A 87 0.04 0.36 7.17
CA GLY A 87 0.99 -0.65 7.62
C GLY A 87 2.45 -0.23 7.40
N TYR A 88 2.76 0.37 6.25
CA TYR A 88 4.09 0.87 5.92
C TYR A 88 4.52 2.04 6.82
N GLY A 89 3.60 2.96 7.13
CA GLY A 89 3.82 4.02 8.11
C GLY A 89 4.18 3.46 9.48
N PHE A 90 3.43 2.46 9.96
CA PHE A 90 3.72 1.79 11.23
C PHE A 90 5.11 1.14 11.23
N ALA A 91 5.44 0.40 10.16
CA ALA A 91 6.74 -0.23 10.00
C ALA A 91 7.89 0.77 10.07
N MET A 92 7.72 2.00 9.59
CA MET A 92 8.75 3.04 9.67
C MET A 92 9.17 3.30 11.13
N THR A 93 8.19 3.55 12.00
CA THR A 93 8.44 3.89 13.40
C THR A 93 8.89 2.67 14.20
N GLU A 94 8.32 1.50 13.91
CA GLU A 94 8.74 0.25 14.55
C GLU A 94 10.19 -0.09 14.17
N ASN A 95 10.55 -0.02 12.88
CA ASN A 95 11.93 -0.23 12.41
C ASN A 95 12.91 0.71 13.12
N TRP A 96 12.53 1.97 13.33
CA TRP A 96 13.34 2.94 14.08
C TRP A 96 13.67 2.43 15.49
N PHE A 97 12.67 1.94 16.24
CA PHE A 97 12.90 1.38 17.57
C PHE A 97 13.79 0.14 17.54
N TYR A 98 13.59 -0.76 16.58
CA TYR A 98 14.46 -1.93 16.40
C TYR A 98 15.90 -1.55 16.09
N PHE A 99 16.12 -0.54 15.24
CA PHE A 99 17.45 -0.06 14.90
C PHE A 99 18.14 0.57 16.10
N MET A 100 17.45 1.43 16.84
CA MET A 100 18.00 2.04 18.05
C MET A 100 18.31 0.97 19.10
N GLY A 101 17.41 0.02 19.34
CA GLY A 101 17.63 -1.09 20.26
C GLY A 101 18.87 -1.91 19.90
N ALA A 102 19.00 -2.30 18.63
CA ALA A 102 20.15 -3.06 18.14
C ALA A 102 21.48 -2.30 18.24
N TRP A 103 21.44 -0.99 18.00
CA TRP A 103 22.60 -0.12 18.15
C TRP A 103 23.07 -0.06 19.61
N PHE A 104 22.16 0.17 20.55
CA PHE A 104 22.48 0.28 21.96
C PHE A 104 22.88 -1.06 22.60
N SER A 105 22.37 -2.20 22.10
CA SER A 105 22.68 -3.52 22.65
C SER A 105 23.94 -4.16 22.08
N GLY A 106 24.26 -3.91 20.81
CA GLY A 106 25.32 -4.66 20.10
C GLY A 106 26.09 -3.86 19.06
N GLY A 107 25.96 -2.54 19.04
CA GLY A 107 26.68 -1.63 18.14
C GLY A 107 26.48 -1.97 16.66
N TRP A 108 27.50 -1.69 15.84
CA TRP A 108 27.46 -1.89 14.39
C TRP A 108 27.12 -3.32 13.96
N ALA A 109 27.63 -4.33 14.67
CA ALA A 109 27.44 -5.73 14.30
C ALA A 109 25.96 -6.13 14.38
N GLN A 110 25.31 -5.90 15.52
CA GLN A 110 23.90 -6.24 15.68
C GLN A 110 23.00 -5.31 14.86
N TRP A 111 23.32 -4.01 14.80
CA TRP A 111 22.56 -3.03 14.02
C TRP A 111 22.48 -3.42 12.54
N SER A 112 23.61 -3.75 11.92
CA SER A 112 23.67 -4.10 10.49
C SER A 112 22.86 -5.36 10.15
N VAL A 113 22.87 -6.37 11.02
CA VAL A 113 22.05 -7.58 10.88
C VAL A 113 20.57 -7.23 10.96
N ILE A 114 20.15 -6.46 11.97
CA ILE A 114 18.74 -6.09 12.14
C ILE A 114 18.24 -5.22 11.00
N VAL A 115 19.05 -4.26 10.53
CA VAL A 115 18.71 -3.46 9.35
C VAL A 115 18.54 -4.33 8.11
N ALA A 116 19.47 -5.27 7.85
CA ALA A 116 19.37 -6.15 6.70
C ALA A 116 18.10 -7.03 6.75
N LEU A 117 17.82 -7.64 7.90
CA LEU A 117 16.62 -8.46 8.09
C LEU A 117 15.34 -7.63 7.90
N ARG A 118 15.26 -6.46 8.54
CA ARG A 118 14.04 -5.64 8.48
C ARG A 118 13.86 -4.92 7.15
N GLN A 119 14.93 -4.65 6.39
CA GLN A 119 14.80 -3.98 5.08
C GLN A 119 14.53 -4.95 3.94
N PHE A 120 15.15 -6.14 3.95
CA PHE A 120 15.11 -7.07 2.82
C PHE A 120 14.20 -8.27 3.05
N LEU A 121 14.05 -8.72 4.29
CA LEU A 121 13.23 -9.88 4.63
C LEU A 121 11.85 -9.46 5.14
N PHE A 122 11.78 -8.50 6.07
CA PHE A 122 10.53 -8.17 6.79
C PHE A 122 9.89 -6.83 6.38
N GLY A 123 10.56 -6.05 5.51
CA GLY A 123 10.24 -4.62 5.34
C GLY A 123 8.87 -4.31 4.77
N MET A 124 8.22 -5.30 4.16
CA MET A 124 6.88 -5.18 3.56
C MET A 124 5.79 -5.85 4.39
N ASN A 125 6.12 -6.45 5.54
CA ASN A 125 5.20 -7.28 6.29
C ASN A 125 4.00 -6.51 6.83
N HIS A 126 4.20 -5.40 7.52
CA HIS A 126 3.06 -4.60 8.00
C HIS A 126 2.21 -4.03 6.86
N ALA A 127 2.84 -3.64 5.75
CA ALA A 127 2.11 -3.23 4.55
C ALA A 127 1.23 -4.37 4.05
N PHE A 128 1.76 -5.60 4.00
CA PHE A 128 0.99 -6.80 3.67
C PHE A 128 -0.14 -7.05 4.68
N PHE A 129 0.13 -7.11 5.99
CA PHE A 129 -0.88 -7.43 7.01
C PHE A 129 -2.05 -6.45 6.95
N THR A 130 -1.78 -5.16 7.06
CA THR A 130 -2.84 -4.15 7.09
C THR A 130 -3.54 -4.01 5.72
N SER A 131 -2.89 -4.40 4.62
CA SER A 131 -3.57 -4.51 3.33
C SER A 131 -4.66 -5.58 3.29
N LEU A 132 -4.60 -6.62 4.13
CA LEU A 132 -5.67 -7.61 4.26
C LEU A 132 -6.91 -7.00 4.93
N THR A 133 -6.71 -6.16 5.95
CA THR A 133 -7.78 -5.33 6.53
C THR A 133 -8.39 -4.41 5.46
N GLY A 134 -7.52 -3.75 4.68
CA GLY A 134 -7.90 -2.96 3.52
C GLY A 134 -8.75 -3.71 2.50
N LEU A 135 -8.30 -4.90 2.07
CA LEU A 135 -9.01 -5.79 1.17
C LEU A 135 -10.39 -6.18 1.73
N GLY A 136 -10.46 -6.51 3.02
CA GLY A 136 -11.73 -6.84 3.69
C GLY A 136 -12.75 -5.70 3.58
N PHE A 137 -12.35 -4.48 3.90
CA PHE A 137 -13.22 -3.29 3.72
C PHE A 137 -13.55 -3.00 2.25
N GLY A 138 -12.60 -3.24 1.34
CA GLY A 138 -12.81 -3.08 -0.10
C GLY A 138 -13.83 -4.06 -0.68
N LEU A 139 -13.75 -5.34 -0.30
CA LEU A 139 -14.76 -6.34 -0.63
C LEU A 139 -16.10 -6.03 0.02
N ALA A 140 -16.08 -5.51 1.25
CA ALA A 140 -17.28 -5.04 1.93
C ALA A 140 -17.95 -3.85 1.20
N ARG A 141 -17.23 -3.08 0.38
CA ARG A 141 -17.84 -1.99 -0.40
C ARG A 141 -18.69 -2.51 -1.55
N VAL A 142 -18.23 -3.58 -2.22
CA VAL A 142 -18.89 -4.14 -3.42
C VAL A 142 -19.92 -5.22 -3.09
N ALA A 143 -19.95 -5.71 -1.84
CA ALA A 143 -20.92 -6.70 -1.40
C ALA A 143 -22.31 -6.09 -1.14
N ALA A 144 -23.37 -6.76 -1.63
CA ALA A 144 -24.74 -6.29 -1.50
C ALA A 144 -25.33 -6.46 -0.07
N PRO A 145 -25.42 -7.67 0.52
CA PRO A 145 -26.05 -7.83 1.83
C PRO A 145 -25.13 -7.37 2.97
N MET A 146 -25.68 -6.63 3.94
CA MET A 146 -24.93 -6.04 5.05
C MET A 146 -24.12 -7.06 5.86
N TRP A 147 -24.67 -8.25 6.10
CA TRP A 147 -23.97 -9.29 6.85
C TRP A 147 -22.70 -9.77 6.13
N VAL A 148 -22.69 -9.84 4.78
CA VAL A 148 -21.49 -10.18 4.00
C VAL A 148 -20.45 -9.07 4.10
N ARG A 149 -20.88 -7.80 4.15
CA ARG A 149 -19.97 -6.66 4.34
C ARG A 149 -19.24 -6.76 5.68
N VAL A 150 -19.97 -7.11 6.74
CA VAL A 150 -19.40 -7.34 8.07
C VAL A 150 -18.44 -8.54 8.05
N VAL A 151 -18.83 -9.64 7.43
CA VAL A 151 -17.97 -10.84 7.30
C VAL A 151 -16.66 -10.49 6.58
N PHE A 152 -16.69 -9.76 5.46
CA PHE A 152 -15.47 -9.38 4.76
C PHE A 152 -14.57 -8.46 5.58
N ALA A 153 -15.14 -7.45 6.26
CA ALA A 153 -14.37 -6.56 7.11
C ALA A 153 -13.69 -7.31 8.27
N LEU A 154 -14.44 -8.18 8.97
CA LEU A 154 -13.90 -8.98 10.08
C LEU A 154 -12.90 -10.04 9.59
N ALA A 155 -13.15 -10.68 8.45
CA ALA A 155 -12.23 -11.66 7.88
C ALA A 155 -10.90 -11.01 7.46
N GLY A 156 -10.94 -9.82 6.86
CA GLY A 156 -9.73 -9.07 6.49
C GLY A 156 -8.89 -8.69 7.71
N LEU A 157 -9.54 -8.14 8.75
CA LEU A 157 -8.88 -7.79 10.01
C LEU A 157 -8.32 -9.03 10.73
N GLY A 158 -9.10 -10.11 10.82
CA GLY A 158 -8.66 -11.36 11.42
C GLY A 158 -7.49 -12.00 10.65
N ALA A 159 -7.48 -11.91 9.33
CA ALA A 159 -6.36 -12.37 8.52
C ALA A 159 -5.10 -11.53 8.77
N ALA A 160 -5.21 -10.20 8.86
CA ALA A 160 -4.09 -9.32 9.22
C ALA A 160 -3.47 -9.72 10.55
N MET A 161 -4.31 -9.88 11.59
CA MET A 161 -3.87 -10.33 12.92
C MET A 161 -3.21 -11.70 12.88
N LEU A 162 -3.79 -12.66 12.15
CA LEU A 162 -3.25 -14.01 12.02
C LEU A 162 -1.87 -14.04 11.37
N PHE A 163 -1.70 -13.41 10.20
CA PHE A 163 -0.42 -13.41 9.51
C PHE A 163 0.65 -12.65 10.30
N HIS A 164 0.27 -11.55 10.96
CA HIS A 164 1.17 -10.83 11.84
C HIS A 164 1.59 -11.67 13.06
N SER A 165 0.64 -12.40 13.66
CA SER A 165 0.92 -13.33 14.76
C SER A 165 1.85 -14.47 14.34
N ILE A 166 1.64 -15.04 13.15
CA ILE A 166 2.50 -16.07 12.57
C ILE A 166 3.93 -15.54 12.37
N HIS A 167 4.07 -14.32 11.86
CA HIS A 167 5.38 -13.67 11.71
C HIS A 167 6.08 -13.51 13.06
N ASN A 168 5.42 -12.88 14.05
CA ASN A 168 6.01 -12.64 15.36
C ASN A 168 6.33 -13.95 16.09
N LEU A 169 5.48 -14.98 15.95
CA LEU A 169 5.75 -16.31 16.47
C LEU A 169 6.97 -16.95 15.81
N GLY A 170 7.08 -16.84 14.48
CA GLY A 170 8.23 -17.33 13.72
C GLY A 170 9.54 -16.66 14.14
N VAL A 171 9.54 -15.34 14.33
CA VAL A 171 10.70 -14.58 14.83
C VAL A 171 11.05 -14.98 16.26
N ALA A 172 10.06 -15.09 17.15
CA ALA A 172 10.29 -15.48 18.55
C ALA A 172 10.86 -16.90 18.69
N LEU A 173 10.44 -17.82 17.81
CA LEU A 173 10.85 -19.22 17.83
C LEU A 173 12.03 -19.54 16.90
N ALA A 174 12.57 -18.56 16.18
CA ALA A 174 13.66 -18.74 15.23
C ALA A 174 14.92 -19.41 15.84
N GLN A 175 15.11 -19.28 17.16
CA GLN A 175 16.21 -19.89 17.92
C GLN A 175 15.87 -21.28 18.47
N VAL A 176 14.61 -21.71 18.38
CA VAL A 176 14.09 -22.95 18.99
C VAL A 176 14.13 -24.12 18.00
N ASN A 177 13.70 -23.92 16.75
CA ASN A 177 13.81 -24.93 15.70
C ASN A 177 13.77 -24.35 14.27
N ALA A 178 14.36 -25.06 13.31
CA ALA A 178 14.43 -24.63 11.91
C ALA A 178 13.06 -24.53 11.21
N LEU A 179 12.06 -25.30 11.66
CA LEU A 179 10.73 -25.34 11.05
C LEU A 179 9.94 -24.04 11.30
N THR A 180 10.01 -23.48 12.51
CA THR A 180 9.32 -22.22 12.87
C THR A 180 9.96 -21.01 12.18
N PHE A 181 11.29 -21.01 12.05
CA PHE A 181 11.99 -20.04 11.21
C PHE A 181 11.54 -20.12 9.74
N LEU A 182 11.39 -21.35 9.19
CA LEU A 182 10.91 -21.56 7.83
C LEU A 182 9.48 -21.05 7.64
N ILE A 183 8.56 -21.34 8.58
CA ILE A 183 7.17 -20.88 8.51
C ILE A 183 7.10 -19.34 8.51
N GLY A 184 7.84 -18.67 9.40
CA GLY A 184 7.92 -17.21 9.42
C GLY A 184 8.44 -16.65 8.09
N THR A 185 9.56 -17.19 7.61
CA THR A 185 10.18 -16.74 6.34
C THR A 185 9.26 -16.95 5.13
N LEU A 186 8.53 -18.07 5.07
CA LEU A 186 7.58 -18.34 3.99
C LEU A 186 6.37 -17.41 4.04
N SER A 187 5.88 -17.08 5.25
CA SER A 187 4.83 -16.07 5.44
C SER A 187 5.27 -14.71 4.89
N ASP A 188 6.51 -14.31 5.19
CA ASP A 188 7.07 -13.02 4.76
C ASP A 188 7.24 -12.96 3.23
N LEU A 189 7.80 -14.01 2.62
CA LEU A 189 7.90 -14.12 1.17
C LEU A 189 6.53 -14.13 0.48
N GLY A 190 5.54 -14.81 1.09
CA GLY A 190 4.16 -14.79 0.64
C GLY A 190 3.55 -13.40 0.65
N GLY A 191 3.82 -12.62 1.70
CA GLY A 191 3.38 -11.22 1.81
C GLY A 191 4.01 -10.30 0.75
N VAL A 192 5.31 -10.43 0.51
CA VAL A 192 6.01 -9.71 -0.58
C VAL A 192 5.42 -10.08 -1.94
N LEU A 193 5.21 -11.38 -2.19
CA LEU A 193 4.58 -11.84 -3.43
C LEU A 193 3.16 -11.30 -3.59
N PHE A 194 2.37 -11.25 -2.51
CA PHE A 194 1.03 -10.70 -2.52
C PHE A 194 1.03 -9.23 -2.96
N ILE A 195 1.84 -8.37 -2.31
CA ILE A 195 1.95 -6.96 -2.69
C ILE A 195 2.43 -6.82 -4.14
N PHE A 196 3.41 -7.63 -4.55
CA PHE A 196 3.91 -7.62 -5.92
C PHE A 196 2.83 -7.98 -6.95
N VAL A 197 2.03 -9.02 -6.69
CA VAL A 197 0.92 -9.42 -7.55
C VAL A 197 -0.14 -8.32 -7.64
N ILE A 198 -0.49 -7.65 -6.52
CA ILE A 198 -1.42 -6.52 -6.55
C ILE A 198 -0.88 -5.38 -7.42
N VAL A 199 0.40 -5.03 -7.28
CA VAL A 199 1.02 -3.99 -8.13
C VAL A 199 0.94 -4.39 -9.60
N LEU A 200 1.23 -5.65 -9.95
CA LEU A 200 1.12 -6.14 -11.33
C LEU A 200 -0.32 -6.08 -11.86
N ILE A 201 -1.30 -6.44 -11.04
CA ILE A 201 -2.73 -6.35 -11.38
C ILE A 201 -3.13 -4.89 -11.61
N GLY A 202 -2.74 -3.98 -10.70
CA GLY A 202 -3.00 -2.55 -10.82
C GLY A 202 -2.42 -1.96 -12.10
N LEU A 203 -1.16 -2.29 -12.43
CA LEU A 203 -0.51 -1.87 -13.67
C LEU A 203 -1.20 -2.43 -14.92
N ALA A 204 -1.72 -3.66 -14.86
CA ALA A 204 -2.46 -4.27 -15.97
C ALA A 204 -3.82 -3.58 -16.20
N PHE A 205 -4.55 -3.25 -15.14
CA PHE A 205 -5.80 -2.50 -15.22
C PHE A 205 -5.58 -1.07 -15.72
N GLU A 206 -4.60 -0.35 -15.17
CA GLU A 206 -4.23 1.00 -15.62
C GLU A 206 -3.94 0.99 -17.12
N LYS A 207 -3.11 0.05 -17.60
CA LYS A 207 -2.82 -0.10 -19.02
C LYS A 207 -4.09 -0.30 -19.85
N LYS A 208 -4.99 -1.20 -19.43
CA LYS A 208 -6.22 -1.50 -20.17
C LYS A 208 -7.15 -0.28 -20.26
N TRP A 209 -7.29 0.46 -19.16
CA TRP A 209 -8.12 1.67 -19.13
C TRP A 209 -7.54 2.78 -19.99
N VAL A 210 -6.23 3.05 -19.88
CA VAL A 210 -5.55 4.05 -20.70
C VAL A 210 -5.66 3.70 -22.19
N GLN A 211 -5.50 2.43 -22.56
CA GLN A 211 -5.67 1.97 -23.94
C GLN A 211 -7.09 2.17 -24.46
N GLY A 212 -8.12 1.89 -23.66
CA GLY A 212 -9.52 2.05 -24.08
C GLY A 212 -9.92 3.53 -24.22
N GLU A 213 -9.59 4.36 -23.23
CA GLU A 213 -10.11 5.73 -23.16
C GLU A 213 -9.34 6.72 -24.07
N LEU A 214 -8.08 6.43 -24.42
CA LEU A 214 -7.29 7.29 -25.31
C LEU A 214 -7.52 7.02 -26.80
N GLN A 215 -8.20 5.94 -27.19
CA GLN A 215 -8.46 5.64 -28.62
C GLN A 215 -9.21 6.77 -29.32
N GLU A 216 -10.21 7.36 -28.64
CA GLU A 216 -10.95 8.52 -29.16
C GLU A 216 -10.00 9.70 -29.43
N GLU A 217 -9.06 9.97 -28.52
CA GLU A 217 -8.11 11.08 -28.66
C GLU A 217 -7.12 10.87 -29.81
N VAL A 218 -6.74 9.61 -30.09
CA VAL A 218 -5.96 9.25 -31.29
C VAL A 218 -6.79 9.49 -32.56
N SER A 219 -8.05 9.04 -32.58
CA SER A 219 -8.93 9.23 -33.74
C SER A 219 -9.28 10.69 -34.01
N ALA A 220 -9.35 11.52 -32.97
CA ALA A 220 -9.56 12.96 -33.06
C ALA A 220 -8.29 13.74 -33.45
N GLY A 221 -7.13 13.07 -33.57
CA GLY A 221 -5.85 13.69 -33.92
C GLY A 221 -5.18 14.48 -32.78
N LEU A 222 -5.74 14.44 -31.56
CA LEU A 222 -5.20 15.15 -30.40
C LEU A 222 -3.84 14.56 -29.96
N ILE A 223 -3.63 13.27 -30.15
CA ILE A 223 -2.36 12.57 -29.85
C ILE A 223 -1.91 11.69 -31.02
N ASP A 224 -0.59 11.53 -31.16
CA ASP A 224 -0.02 10.62 -32.16
C ASP A 224 0.23 9.20 -31.61
N ALA A 225 0.62 8.29 -32.50
CA ALA A 225 0.89 6.90 -32.16
C ALA A 225 2.06 6.73 -31.17
N ARG A 226 3.04 7.66 -31.16
CA ARG A 226 4.17 7.61 -30.23
C ARG A 226 3.69 7.96 -28.82
N ASP A 227 2.95 9.05 -28.67
CA ASP A 227 2.39 9.54 -27.41
C ASP A 227 1.43 8.51 -26.81
N TYR A 228 0.57 7.91 -27.65
CA TYR A 228 -0.32 6.81 -27.24
C TYR A 228 0.47 5.61 -26.68
N VAL A 229 1.53 5.16 -27.36
CA VAL A 229 2.35 4.02 -26.92
C VAL A 229 3.09 4.31 -25.62
N LEU A 230 3.57 5.56 -25.43
CA LEU A 230 4.25 5.98 -24.20
C LEU A 230 3.26 6.13 -23.03
N ALA A 231 2.04 6.62 -23.28
CA ALA A 231 0.99 6.66 -22.29
C ALA A 231 0.59 5.24 -21.84
N CYS A 232 0.42 4.30 -22.78
CA CYS A 232 -0.07 2.95 -22.51
C CYS A 232 0.98 1.98 -21.93
N SER A 233 2.26 2.36 -21.79
CA SER A 233 3.30 1.45 -21.33
C SER A 233 4.30 2.11 -20.40
N TYR A 234 4.23 1.75 -19.12
CA TYR A 234 5.20 2.18 -18.10
C TYR A 234 6.65 1.92 -18.50
N ARG A 235 6.96 0.72 -19.02
CA ARG A 235 8.33 0.36 -19.46
C ARG A 235 8.83 1.24 -20.61
N LYS A 236 7.97 1.55 -21.59
CA LYS A 236 8.35 2.41 -22.73
C LYS A 236 8.49 3.87 -22.31
N ARG A 237 7.64 4.33 -21.38
CA ARG A 237 7.72 5.65 -20.76
C ARG A 237 9.06 5.82 -20.05
N MET A 238 9.41 4.89 -19.17
CA MET A 238 10.66 4.92 -18.41
C MET A 238 11.89 4.87 -19.33
N SER A 239 11.88 4.02 -20.36
CA SER A 239 13.01 3.93 -21.30
C SER A 239 13.15 5.17 -22.20
N ALA A 240 12.05 5.85 -22.55
CA ALA A 240 12.10 7.12 -23.27
C ALA A 240 12.65 8.24 -22.40
N GLN A 241 12.19 8.34 -21.15
CA GLN A 241 12.67 9.32 -20.18
C GLN A 241 14.15 9.12 -19.89
N TRP A 242 14.59 7.88 -19.62
CA TRP A 242 16.00 7.58 -19.36
C TRP A 242 16.91 7.93 -20.55
N ARG A 243 16.48 7.63 -21.79
CA ARG A 243 17.23 7.99 -23.00
C ARG A 243 17.34 9.50 -23.21
N ALA A 244 16.28 10.25 -22.93
CA ALA A 244 16.33 11.71 -23.01
C ALA A 244 17.27 12.28 -21.93
N TRP A 245 17.20 11.74 -20.72
CA TRP A 245 18.11 12.09 -19.62
C TRP A 245 19.58 11.82 -19.95
N SER A 246 19.89 10.63 -20.45
CA SER A 246 21.27 10.22 -20.79
C SER A 246 21.88 11.04 -21.93
N ARG A 247 21.05 11.72 -22.73
CA ARG A 247 21.48 12.62 -23.81
C ARG A 247 21.55 14.09 -23.40
N GLY A 248 21.26 14.41 -22.14
CA GLY A 248 21.17 15.80 -21.67
C GLY A 248 19.94 16.56 -22.16
N GLU A 249 18.94 15.87 -22.70
CA GLU A 249 17.68 16.47 -23.19
C GLU A 249 16.66 16.65 -22.04
N TRP A 250 17.06 17.33 -20.96
CA TRP A 250 16.27 17.48 -19.74
C TRP A 250 14.89 18.12 -19.98
N GLY A 251 14.82 19.10 -20.89
CA GLY A 251 13.56 19.76 -21.27
C GLY A 251 12.58 18.80 -21.93
N ARG A 252 13.07 17.93 -22.82
CA ARG A 252 12.25 16.91 -23.47
C ARG A 252 11.79 15.83 -22.49
N ALA A 253 12.67 15.37 -21.60
CA ALA A 253 12.31 14.40 -20.57
C ALA A 253 11.18 14.91 -19.66
N ARG A 254 11.25 16.19 -19.24
CA ARG A 254 10.20 16.83 -18.45
C ARG A 254 8.90 16.98 -19.23
N ARG A 255 8.96 17.36 -20.51
CA ARG A 255 7.79 17.50 -21.38
C ARG A 255 7.09 16.16 -21.61
N ASP A 256 7.84 15.13 -22.00
CA ASP A 256 7.31 13.77 -22.22
C ASP A 256 6.70 13.22 -20.92
N SER A 257 7.30 13.50 -19.76
CA SER A 257 6.74 13.15 -18.45
C SER A 257 5.41 13.85 -18.17
N ARG A 258 5.35 15.17 -18.38
CA ARG A 258 4.12 15.95 -18.15
C ARG A 258 3.01 15.54 -19.11
N LEU A 259 3.33 15.37 -20.39
CA LEU A 259 2.37 14.91 -21.40
C LEU A 259 1.80 13.53 -21.04
N THR A 260 2.66 12.56 -20.70
CA THR A 260 2.18 11.22 -20.31
C THR A 260 1.38 11.23 -19.01
N GLN A 261 1.70 12.11 -18.06
CA GLN A 261 0.91 12.32 -16.84
C GLN A 261 -0.48 12.87 -17.17
N THR A 262 -0.56 13.94 -17.96
CA THR A 262 -1.83 14.57 -18.37
C THR A 262 -2.70 13.60 -19.18
N LEU A 263 -2.11 12.79 -20.08
CA LEU A 263 -2.84 11.77 -20.85
C LEU A 263 -3.37 10.65 -19.97
N THR A 264 -2.58 10.20 -19.00
CA THR A 264 -3.03 9.19 -18.03
C THR A 264 -4.20 9.75 -17.21
N GLU A 265 -4.10 11.00 -16.76
CA GLU A 265 -5.17 11.66 -16.00
C GLU A 265 -6.45 11.86 -16.81
N LEU A 266 -6.33 12.27 -18.08
CA LEU A 266 -7.45 12.35 -19.04
C LEU A 266 -8.16 11.01 -19.16
N ALA A 267 -7.40 9.93 -19.39
CA ALA A 267 -7.95 8.58 -19.48
C ALA A 267 -8.70 8.17 -18.20
N PHE A 268 -8.13 8.44 -17.03
CA PHE A 268 -8.79 8.16 -15.75
C PHE A 268 -10.09 8.94 -15.57
N LYS A 269 -10.12 10.24 -15.89
CA LYS A 269 -11.34 11.06 -15.76
C LYS A 269 -12.44 10.63 -16.73
N LYS A 270 -12.09 10.23 -17.95
CA LYS A 270 -13.02 9.64 -18.92
C LYS A 270 -13.59 8.31 -18.40
N TYR A 271 -12.72 7.41 -17.91
CA TYR A 271 -13.15 6.15 -17.31
C TYR A 271 -14.10 6.36 -16.12
N GLN A 272 -13.76 7.26 -15.20
CA GLN A 272 -14.60 7.58 -14.03
C GLN A 272 -15.96 8.16 -14.46
N THR A 273 -16.01 8.97 -15.51
CA THR A 273 -17.26 9.50 -16.05
C THR A 273 -18.12 8.39 -16.64
N ARG A 274 -17.52 7.49 -17.42
CA ARG A 274 -18.23 6.40 -18.11
C ARG A 274 -18.71 5.29 -17.18
N VAL A 275 -17.87 4.88 -16.24
CA VAL A 275 -18.12 3.70 -15.39
C VAL A 275 -18.70 4.08 -14.03
N ARG A 276 -18.22 5.17 -13.42
CA ARG A 276 -18.61 5.59 -12.06
C ARG A 276 -19.67 6.69 -12.05
N GLY A 277 -20.12 7.17 -13.23
CA GLY A 277 -21.17 8.19 -13.36
C GLY A 277 -20.81 9.57 -12.79
N GLN A 278 -19.52 9.83 -12.55
CA GLN A 278 -19.06 11.10 -11.99
C GLN A 278 -18.93 12.16 -13.10
N ASN A 279 -19.42 13.38 -12.87
CA ASN A 279 -19.33 14.43 -13.88
C ASN A 279 -17.96 15.13 -13.84
N PHE A 280 -17.06 14.74 -14.76
CA PHE A 280 -15.76 15.39 -14.97
C PHE A 280 -15.66 16.11 -16.32
N ALA A 281 -16.78 16.57 -16.89
CA ALA A 281 -16.78 17.17 -18.22
C ALA A 281 -15.86 18.39 -18.35
N ARG A 282 -15.79 19.24 -17.30
CA ARG A 282 -14.93 20.43 -17.29
C ARG A 282 -13.45 20.05 -17.23
N GLU A 283 -13.11 19.10 -16.37
CA GLU A 283 -11.74 18.61 -16.17
C GLU A 283 -11.24 17.90 -17.43
N ILE A 284 -12.08 17.08 -18.08
CA ILE A 284 -11.75 16.45 -19.36
C ILE A 284 -11.44 17.50 -20.43
N ALA A 285 -12.25 18.56 -20.52
CA ALA A 285 -12.01 19.64 -21.47
C ALA A 285 -10.69 20.39 -21.18
N GLN A 286 -10.41 20.68 -19.91
CA GLN A 286 -9.15 21.32 -19.49
C GLN A 286 -7.93 20.44 -19.80
N LEU A 287 -8.01 19.15 -19.49
CA LEU A 287 -6.92 18.20 -19.77
C LEU A 287 -6.65 18.07 -21.27
N ARG A 288 -7.69 18.07 -22.12
CA ARG A 288 -7.53 18.09 -23.59
C ARG A 288 -6.81 19.36 -24.07
N GLN A 289 -7.12 20.52 -23.50
CA GLN A 289 -6.42 21.77 -23.81
C GLN A 289 -4.95 21.74 -23.36
N GLU A 290 -4.66 21.21 -22.17
CA GLU A 290 -3.28 21.09 -21.69
C GLU A 290 -2.46 20.12 -22.57
N VAL A 291 -3.05 19.00 -23.00
CA VAL A 291 -2.41 18.08 -23.97
C VAL A 291 -2.07 18.80 -25.26
N ALA A 292 -3.01 19.57 -25.83
CA ALA A 292 -2.77 20.32 -27.06
C ALA A 292 -1.63 21.35 -26.89
N ALA A 293 -1.60 22.07 -25.77
CA ALA A 293 -0.54 23.03 -25.46
C ALA A 293 0.84 22.36 -25.30
N LEU A 294 0.90 21.21 -24.62
CA LEU A 294 2.15 20.47 -24.40
C LEU A 294 2.73 19.87 -25.69
N ARG A 295 1.89 19.58 -26.70
CA ARG A 295 2.34 19.12 -28.01
C ARG A 295 2.76 20.26 -28.94
N ALA A 296 2.26 21.48 -28.71
CA ALA A 296 2.56 22.65 -29.54
C ALA A 296 3.87 23.37 -29.20
N GLY A 297 4.40 23.21 -27.98
CA GLY A 297 5.68 23.77 -27.53
C GLY A 297 6.83 22.77 -27.52
#